data_AF-A0A4U5NC27-F1
#
_entry.id   AF-A0A4U5NC27-F1
#
_cell.length_a   1.000
_cell.length_b   1.000
_cell.length_c   1.000
_cell.angle_alpha   90.00
_cell.angle_beta   90.00
_cell.angle_gamma   90.00
#
_symmetry.space_group_name_H-M   'P 1'
#
loop_
_entity.id
_entity.type
_entity.pdbx_description
1 polymer ?
#
loop_
_entity_poly.entity_id
_entity_poly.type
_entity_poly.pdbx_seq_one_letter_code
_entity_poly.pdbx_strand_id
1 'polypeptide(L)'
;MAFSFQNGIRLASEEDDVGMSVTCSQISLASVNSIARMQYGNDQSFKSRLQQYFFDNYRSSLCIRIFNLFIKVLACFLYCVRVYKDSRYLPEFVYEEYKNKNYSADVFRWEYFWWVDRSFSLWLTQTIVAAISIAETFVIFYISYKGSVLRLLLTKEFLVECITSGVLLVTVFVPRWREVFVPIFLNSLLARSALQGMLNDFNRSAIFGQSALVRQIISLFSSLACLIFIGTCSIEHLQRAGDRKFDLFMSFYFCLVTLSTVGYGDLYPDTHPARLLVIAMILAASSSCLHRSKL
;
A
#
# COMPACT_ATOMS: atom_id res chain seq x y z
N MET A 1 45.09 -44.76 -60.22
CA MET A 1 45.50 -44.14 -58.94
C MET A 1 44.31 -44.29 -58.00
N ALA A 2 44.21 -45.46 -57.35
CA ALA A 2 44.46 -45.66 -55.90
C ALA A 2 43.34 -45.05 -55.03
N PHE A 3 42.40 -45.90 -54.59
CA PHE A 3 42.14 -46.34 -53.19
C PHE A 3 41.15 -45.43 -52.42
N SER A 4 40.25 -45.87 -51.53
CA SER A 4 39.34 -47.02 -51.27
C SER A 4 38.88 -46.90 -49.79
N PHE A 5 37.73 -47.51 -49.44
CA PHE A 5 37.16 -47.79 -48.09
C PHE A 5 36.62 -46.60 -47.27
N GLN A 6 35.37 -46.51 -46.78
CA GLN A 6 34.29 -47.43 -46.36
C GLN A 6 34.51 -48.17 -45.03
N ASN A 7 33.50 -48.02 -44.14
CA ASN A 7 32.98 -48.94 -43.09
C ASN A 7 33.27 -48.71 -41.59
N GLY A 8 32.15 -48.63 -40.84
CA GLY A 8 31.82 -49.50 -39.69
C GLY A 8 31.76 -48.80 -38.33
N ILE A 9 30.90 -49.10 -37.34
CA ILE A 9 29.92 -50.16 -37.00
C ILE A 9 29.15 -49.58 -35.76
N ARG A 10 27.81 -49.43 -35.77
CA ARG A 10 26.76 -50.23 -35.06
C ARG A 10 26.76 -50.29 -33.49
N LEU A 11 25.61 -49.83 -32.95
CA LEU A 11 24.67 -50.42 -31.96
C LEU A 11 24.96 -50.50 -30.42
N ALA A 12 24.03 -49.88 -29.68
CA ALA A 12 23.16 -50.40 -28.59
C ALA A 12 23.68 -50.62 -27.14
N SER A 13 23.07 -49.87 -26.21
CA SER A 13 22.57 -50.23 -24.85
C SER A 13 22.21 -48.91 -24.12
N GLU A 14 20.95 -48.47 -23.98
CA GLU A 14 19.89 -48.91 -23.05
C GLU A 14 20.32 -48.92 -21.57
N GLU A 15 19.62 -48.08 -20.77
CA GLU A 15 19.56 -47.96 -19.28
C GLU A 15 20.88 -47.49 -18.58
N ASP A 16 20.93 -46.40 -17.82
CA ASP A 16 20.13 -46.10 -16.63
C ASP A 16 19.71 -44.61 -16.51
N ASP A 17 18.42 -44.44 -16.23
CA ASP A 17 17.77 -43.24 -15.72
C ASP A 17 17.93 -43.22 -14.19
N VAL A 18 18.49 -42.16 -13.59
CA VAL A 18 18.22 -41.61 -12.23
C VAL A 18 19.28 -40.54 -11.96
N GLY A 19 18.90 -39.25 -11.99
CA GLY A 19 19.68 -38.21 -11.30
C GLY A 19 19.81 -36.83 -11.94
N MET A 20 19.13 -36.53 -13.06
CA MET A 20 19.31 -35.25 -13.77
C MET A 20 18.06 -34.34 -13.71
N SER A 21 17.59 -33.98 -12.51
CA SER A 21 16.58 -32.91 -12.34
C SER A 21 17.07 -31.71 -11.52
N VAL A 22 18.34 -31.68 -11.12
CA VAL A 22 18.93 -30.62 -10.28
C VAL A 22 19.92 -29.77 -11.06
N THR A 23 19.53 -29.15 -12.19
CA THR A 23 20.46 -28.20 -12.86
C THR A 23 19.84 -27.10 -13.71
N CYS A 24 18.53 -27.03 -13.98
CA CYS A 24 17.99 -25.93 -14.78
C CYS A 24 17.84 -24.61 -13.99
N SER A 25 17.47 -24.69 -12.71
CA SER A 25 17.27 -23.53 -11.83
C SER A 25 18.60 -22.89 -11.36
N GLN A 26 19.65 -23.68 -11.14
CA GLN A 26 20.99 -23.22 -10.74
C GLN A 26 21.71 -22.50 -11.88
N ILE A 27 21.56 -22.97 -13.13
CA ILE A 27 22.18 -22.35 -14.32
C ILE A 27 21.53 -21.00 -14.65
N SER A 28 20.21 -20.88 -14.47
CA SER A 28 19.48 -19.61 -14.59
C SER A 28 19.91 -18.58 -13.56
N LEU A 29 20.03 -18.96 -12.29
CA LEU A 29 20.49 -18.09 -11.20
C LEU A 29 21.95 -17.65 -11.37
N ALA A 30 22.84 -18.55 -11.82
CA ALA A 30 24.23 -18.22 -12.10
C ALA A 30 24.39 -17.23 -13.28
N SER A 31 23.56 -17.38 -14.32
CA SER A 31 23.46 -16.47 -15.45
C SER A 31 22.88 -15.10 -15.07
N VAL A 32 21.83 -15.06 -14.24
CA VAL A 32 21.27 -13.80 -13.73
C VAL A 32 22.27 -13.08 -12.83
N ASN A 33 22.98 -13.79 -11.97
CA ASN A 33 24.01 -13.23 -11.10
C ASN A 33 25.23 -12.70 -11.88
N SER A 34 25.62 -13.35 -12.97
CA SER A 34 26.72 -12.88 -13.83
C SER A 34 26.31 -11.66 -14.66
N ILE A 35 25.07 -11.60 -15.14
CA ILE A 35 24.50 -10.42 -15.82
C ILE A 35 24.34 -9.26 -14.83
N ALA A 36 23.86 -9.50 -13.60
CA ALA A 36 23.78 -8.49 -12.56
C ALA A 36 25.16 -7.93 -12.19
N ARG A 37 26.18 -8.79 -12.07
CA ARG A 37 27.59 -8.40 -11.84
C ARG A 37 28.23 -7.64 -13.00
N MET A 38 27.81 -7.88 -14.24
CA MET A 38 28.31 -7.14 -15.40
C MET A 38 27.63 -5.77 -15.58
N GLN A 39 26.43 -5.58 -15.01
CA GLN A 39 25.64 -4.37 -15.20
C GLN A 39 25.76 -3.38 -14.04
N TYR A 40 26.07 -3.87 -12.83
CA TYR A 40 26.55 -3.06 -11.71
C TYR A 40 28.05 -3.27 -11.61
N GLY A 41 28.83 -2.32 -12.14
CA GLY A 41 30.28 -2.32 -11.98
C GLY A 41 30.67 -2.51 -10.51
N ASN A 42 31.88 -3.00 -10.26
CA ASN A 42 32.48 -3.24 -8.95
C ASN A 42 32.71 -1.94 -8.14
N ASP A 43 31.70 -1.09 -8.06
CA ASP A 43 31.68 0.12 -7.28
C ASP A 43 31.52 -0.28 -5.81
N GLN A 44 32.56 -0.04 -5.01
CA GLN A 44 32.58 -0.28 -3.56
C GLN A 44 31.65 0.65 -2.77
N SER A 45 30.78 1.43 -3.43
CA SER A 45 29.88 2.37 -2.78
C SER A 45 28.80 1.63 -1.98
N PHE A 46 28.42 2.22 -0.83
CA PHE A 46 27.34 1.72 0.01
C PHE A 46 26.03 1.52 -0.77
N LYS A 47 25.76 2.39 -1.76
CA LYS A 47 24.62 2.26 -2.68
C LYS A 47 24.65 0.96 -3.47
N SER A 48 25.80 0.63 -4.07
CA SER A 48 25.98 -0.56 -4.89
C SER A 48 25.86 -1.83 -4.06
N ARG A 49 26.39 -1.83 -2.83
CA ARG A 49 26.21 -2.95 -1.88
C ARG A 49 24.74 -3.15 -1.47
N LEU A 50 24.00 -2.07 -1.23
CA LEU A 50 22.58 -2.13 -0.90
C LEU A 50 21.73 -2.60 -2.09
N GLN A 51 22.02 -2.09 -3.29
CA GLN A 51 21.39 -2.56 -4.52
C GLN A 51 21.68 -4.04 -4.74
N GLN A 52 22.94 -4.45 -4.62
CA GLN A 52 23.35 -5.84 -4.73
C GLN A 52 22.65 -6.72 -3.69
N TYR A 53 22.57 -6.31 -2.42
CA TYR A 53 21.82 -7.06 -1.39
C TYR A 53 20.33 -7.23 -1.74
N PHE A 54 19.72 -6.18 -2.31
CA PHE A 54 18.31 -6.20 -2.70
C PHE A 54 18.04 -7.05 -3.96
N PHE A 55 19.00 -7.15 -4.89
CA PHE A 55 18.85 -7.89 -6.15
C PHE A 55 19.41 -9.31 -6.10
N ASP A 56 20.49 -9.57 -5.37
CA ASP A 56 21.16 -10.88 -5.32
C ASP A 56 20.42 -11.89 -4.43
N ASN A 57 19.70 -11.42 -3.40
CA ASN A 57 18.96 -12.30 -2.50
C ASN A 57 17.45 -12.06 -2.56
N TYR A 58 16.76 -12.85 -3.39
CA TYR A 58 15.30 -12.76 -3.55
C TYR A 58 14.56 -12.84 -2.20
N ARG A 59 15.04 -13.67 -1.27
CA ARG A 59 14.44 -13.82 0.07
C ARG A 59 14.53 -12.55 0.90
N SER A 60 15.67 -11.86 0.88
CA SER A 60 15.83 -10.59 1.60
C SER A 60 14.97 -9.48 0.99
N SER A 61 14.94 -9.39 -0.34
CA SER A 61 14.09 -8.42 -1.06
C SER A 61 12.61 -8.61 -0.72
N LEU A 62 12.17 -9.87 -0.71
CA LEU A 62 10.80 -10.25 -0.38
C LEU A 62 10.46 -9.94 1.08
N CYS A 63 11.36 -10.25 2.01
CA CYS A 63 11.18 -9.95 3.43
C CYS A 63 10.98 -8.46 3.67
N ILE A 64 11.79 -7.59 3.04
CA ILE A 64 11.65 -6.13 3.14
C ILE A 64 10.28 -5.67 2.63
N ARG A 65 9.79 -6.23 1.53
CA ARG A 65 8.47 -5.88 0.97
C ARG A 65 7.32 -6.36 1.84
N ILE A 66 7.41 -7.55 2.41
CA ILE A 66 6.44 -8.07 3.38
C ILE A 66 6.44 -7.22 4.65
N PHE A 67 7.61 -6.82 5.14
CA PHE A 67 7.73 -5.95 6.30
C PHE A 67 7.11 -4.58 6.04
N ASN A 68 7.37 -3.96 4.88
CA ASN A 68 6.71 -2.72 4.46
C ASN A 68 5.18 -2.89 4.39
N LEU A 69 4.68 -3.97 3.75
CA LEU A 69 3.26 -4.28 3.72
C LEU A 69 2.65 -4.39 5.13
N PHE A 70 3.36 -5.08 6.03
CA PHE A 70 2.95 -5.23 7.43
C PHE A 70 2.86 -3.86 8.14
N ILE A 71 3.85 -2.99 7.97
CA ILE A 71 3.84 -1.64 8.56
C ILE A 71 2.66 -0.80 8.05
N LYS A 72 2.32 -0.87 6.75
CA LYS A 72 1.15 -0.16 6.20
C LYS A 72 -0.17 -0.69 6.75
N VAL A 73 -0.31 -2.02 6.86
CA VAL A 73 -1.50 -2.66 7.44
C VAL A 73 -1.62 -2.31 8.92
N LEU A 74 -0.51 -2.34 9.66
CA LEU A 74 -0.47 -1.94 11.06
C LEU A 74 -0.90 -0.47 11.25
N ALA A 75 -0.47 0.44 10.37
CA ALA A 75 -0.93 1.82 10.39
C ALA A 75 -2.45 1.95 10.19
N CYS A 76 -3.02 1.18 9.26
CA CYS A 76 -4.46 1.12 9.04
C CYS A 76 -5.21 0.56 10.25
N PHE A 77 -4.68 -0.49 10.88
CA PHE A 77 -5.23 -1.05 12.10
C PHE A 77 -5.22 -0.05 13.26
N LEU A 78 -4.11 0.68 13.45
CA LEU A 78 -4.01 1.73 14.45
C LEU A 78 -5.01 2.87 14.20
N TYR A 79 -5.39 3.14 12.95
CA TYR A 79 -6.48 4.07 12.64
C TYR A 79 -7.83 3.52 13.13
N CYS A 80 -8.15 2.24 12.88
CA CYS A 80 -9.37 1.62 13.39
C CYS A 80 -9.45 1.65 14.92
N VAL A 81 -8.33 1.34 15.60
CA VAL A 81 -8.24 1.43 17.06
C VAL A 81 -8.48 2.86 17.55
N ARG A 82 -7.97 3.86 16.81
CA ARG A 82 -8.21 5.28 17.11
C ARG A 82 -9.69 5.62 16.99
N VAL A 83 -10.36 5.22 15.92
CA VAL A 83 -11.81 5.45 15.73
C VAL A 83 -12.63 4.76 16.82
N TYR A 84 -12.29 3.51 17.15
CA TYR A 84 -12.97 2.76 18.20
C TYR A 84 -12.84 3.41 19.59
N LYS A 85 -11.68 4.01 19.88
CA LYS A 85 -11.41 4.72 21.14
C LYS A 85 -11.82 6.19 21.11
N ASP A 86 -12.40 6.67 20.02
CA ASP A 86 -12.74 8.08 19.84
C ASP A 86 -14.01 8.42 20.63
N SER A 87 -13.86 9.30 21.62
CA SER A 87 -14.96 9.80 22.45
C SER A 87 -15.91 10.72 21.68
N ARG A 88 -15.55 11.10 20.44
CA ARG A 88 -16.27 12.02 19.56
C ARG A 88 -16.39 13.46 20.04
N TYR A 89 -15.66 13.81 21.10
CA TYR A 89 -15.57 15.18 21.59
C TYR A 89 -14.43 15.94 20.88
N LEU A 90 -14.54 17.26 20.93
CA LEU A 90 -13.44 18.16 20.58
C LEU A 90 -12.43 18.15 21.73
N PRO A 91 -11.14 18.37 21.44
CA PRO A 91 -10.19 18.67 22.49
C PRO A 91 -10.59 19.88 23.32
N GLU A 92 -10.26 19.87 24.61
CA GLU A 92 -10.69 20.90 25.57
C GLU A 92 -10.33 22.32 25.11
N PHE A 93 -9.11 22.52 24.61
CA PHE A 93 -8.66 23.85 24.15
C PHE A 93 -9.39 24.34 22.90
N VAL A 94 -9.93 23.45 22.07
CA VAL A 94 -10.74 23.82 20.89
C VAL A 94 -12.18 24.01 21.31
N TYR A 95 -12.69 23.15 22.20
CA TYR A 95 -14.05 23.25 22.68
C TYR A 95 -14.33 24.63 23.30
N GLU A 96 -13.45 25.12 24.18
CA GLU A 96 -13.61 26.42 24.83
C GLU A 96 -13.61 27.60 23.83
N GLU A 97 -12.87 27.50 22.71
CA GLU A 97 -12.86 28.53 21.67
C GLU A 97 -14.15 28.55 20.82
N TYR A 98 -14.83 27.41 20.68
CA TYR A 98 -15.97 27.24 19.77
C TYR A 98 -17.32 27.04 20.47
N LYS A 99 -17.35 26.83 21.80
CA LYS A 99 -18.55 26.56 22.61
C LYS A 99 -19.67 27.61 22.46
N ASN A 100 -19.29 28.88 22.29
CA ASN A 100 -20.24 30.00 22.21
C ASN A 100 -20.60 30.39 20.75
N LYS A 101 -20.11 29.65 19.75
CA LYS A 101 -20.47 29.91 18.35
C LYS A 101 -21.84 29.32 18.03
N ASN A 102 -22.75 30.17 17.57
CA ASN A 102 -24.03 29.74 17.05
C ASN A 102 -23.87 29.22 15.62
N TYR A 103 -23.95 27.91 15.46
CA TYR A 103 -23.97 27.29 14.14
C TYR A 103 -25.37 27.43 13.53
N SER A 104 -25.44 27.94 12.31
CA SER A 104 -26.62 27.74 11.47
C SER A 104 -26.72 26.27 11.07
N ALA A 105 -27.94 25.74 10.96
CA ALA A 105 -28.21 24.31 10.74
C ALA A 105 -27.55 23.70 9.48
N ASP A 106 -27.11 24.53 8.52
CA ASP A 106 -26.52 24.08 7.25
C ASP A 106 -24.99 24.25 7.19
N VAL A 107 -24.35 24.78 8.25
CA VAL A 107 -22.92 25.11 8.23
C VAL A 107 -22.09 23.91 8.71
N PHE A 108 -21.14 23.49 7.88
CA PHE A 108 -20.20 22.43 8.22
C PHE A 108 -19.27 22.84 9.39
N ARG A 109 -19.25 22.00 10.45
CA ARG A 109 -18.45 22.22 11.66
C ARG A 109 -17.00 21.80 11.48
N TRP A 110 -16.18 22.71 10.93
CA TRP A 110 -14.78 22.49 10.57
C TRP A 110 -13.88 22.02 11.72
N GLU A 111 -14.19 22.41 12.95
CA GLU A 111 -13.41 22.04 14.13
C GLU A 111 -13.42 20.52 14.38
N TYR A 112 -14.54 19.84 14.12
CA TYR A 112 -14.64 18.38 14.23
C TYR A 112 -13.87 17.66 13.12
N PHE A 113 -13.67 18.32 11.97
CA PHE A 113 -12.87 17.77 10.88
C PHE A 113 -11.37 17.85 11.19
N TRP A 114 -10.89 19.02 11.63
CA TRP A 114 -9.46 19.22 11.85
C TRP A 114 -8.96 18.63 13.17
N TRP A 115 -9.77 18.67 14.22
CA TRP A 115 -9.35 18.32 15.57
C TRP A 115 -10.02 17.05 16.05
N VAL A 116 -9.20 16.13 16.54
CA VAL A 116 -9.69 14.89 17.12
C VAL A 116 -8.88 14.56 18.35
N ASP A 117 -9.58 14.49 19.47
CA ASP A 117 -9.03 14.06 20.75
C ASP A 117 -8.45 12.65 20.62
N ARG A 118 -7.18 12.52 21.00
CA ARG A 118 -6.41 11.29 20.86
C ARG A 118 -5.52 11.12 22.07
N SER A 119 -5.59 9.94 22.68
CA SER A 119 -4.69 9.61 23.79
C SER A 119 -3.22 9.67 23.35
N PHE A 120 -2.37 10.16 24.26
CA PHE A 120 -0.94 10.30 24.03
C PHE A 120 -0.29 8.97 23.58
N SER A 121 -0.70 7.86 24.17
CA SER A 121 -0.19 6.53 23.81
C SER A 121 -0.49 6.15 22.36
N LEU A 122 -1.70 6.42 21.87
CA LEU A 122 -2.06 6.14 20.47
C LEU A 122 -1.28 7.04 19.50
N TRP A 123 -1.18 8.33 19.82
CA TRP A 123 -0.36 9.26 19.03
C TRP A 123 1.10 8.80 18.96
N LEU A 124 1.69 8.40 20.08
CA LEU A 124 3.07 7.93 20.15
C LEU A 124 3.28 6.67 19.31
N THR A 125 2.41 5.66 19.45
CA THR A 125 2.50 4.43 18.66
C THR A 125 2.36 4.71 17.16
N GLN A 126 1.39 5.55 16.76
CA GLN A 126 1.23 5.92 15.35
C GLN A 126 2.45 6.67 14.82
N THR A 127 3.05 7.55 15.62
CA THR A 127 4.24 8.32 15.24
C THR A 127 5.46 7.42 15.05
N ILE A 128 5.64 6.41 15.92
CA ILE A 128 6.72 5.41 15.78
C ILE A 128 6.53 4.61 14.48
N VAL A 129 5.31 4.13 14.22
CA VAL A 129 5.01 3.40 12.97
C VAL A 129 5.25 4.27 11.74
N ALA A 130 4.87 5.55 11.78
CA ALA A 130 5.13 6.51 10.70
C ALA A 130 6.63 6.78 10.50
N ALA A 131 7.41 6.87 11.59
CA ALA A 131 8.86 7.07 11.52
C ALA A 131 9.55 5.87 10.84
N ILE A 132 9.14 4.64 11.18
CA ILE A 132 9.63 3.43 10.52
C ILE A 132 9.22 3.43 9.05
N SER A 133 7.94 3.69 8.76
CA SER A 133 7.35 3.71 7.43
C SER A 133 8.04 4.70 6.47
N ILE A 134 8.36 5.91 6.95
CA ILE A 134 9.06 6.90 6.13
C ILE A 134 10.53 6.50 5.93
N ALA A 135 11.19 5.95 6.95
CA ALA A 135 12.58 5.49 6.84
C ALA A 135 12.73 4.38 5.79
N GLU A 136 11.80 3.41 5.78
CA GLU A 136 11.74 2.39 4.72
C GLU A 136 11.55 3.00 3.33
N THR A 137 10.67 4.00 3.22
CA THR A 137 10.40 4.70 1.96
C THR A 137 11.66 5.44 1.47
N PHE A 138 12.43 6.04 2.37
CA PHE A 138 13.72 6.65 2.04
C PHE A 138 14.76 5.62 1.60
N VAL A 139 14.82 4.44 2.23
CA VAL A 139 15.70 3.35 1.78
C VAL A 139 15.34 2.90 0.37
N ILE A 140 14.05 2.68 0.09
CA ILE A 140 13.58 2.29 -1.25
C ILE A 140 13.86 3.40 -2.26
N PHE A 141 13.66 4.66 -1.89
CA PHE A 141 13.97 5.82 -2.72
C PHE A 141 15.45 5.86 -3.09
N TYR A 142 16.33 5.67 -2.10
CA TYR A 142 17.78 5.68 -2.28
C TYR A 142 18.25 4.55 -3.23
N ILE A 143 17.70 3.34 -3.06
CA ILE A 143 17.98 2.19 -3.93
C ILE A 143 17.45 2.43 -5.36
N SER A 144 16.27 3.03 -5.49
CA SER A 144 15.57 3.25 -6.77
C SER A 144 16.09 4.45 -7.56
N TYR A 145 16.96 5.27 -6.96
CA TYR A 145 17.45 6.49 -7.57
C TYR A 145 18.31 6.23 -8.82
N LYS A 146 17.78 6.57 -10.00
CA LYS A 146 18.42 6.47 -11.33
C LYS A 146 18.70 7.83 -12.00
N GLY A 147 18.73 8.94 -11.24
CA GLY A 147 19.12 10.27 -11.73
C GLY A 147 18.03 11.34 -11.63
N SER A 148 16.76 11.03 -11.92
CA SER A 148 15.65 12.01 -11.78
C SER A 148 14.98 11.91 -10.40
N VAL A 149 15.41 12.75 -9.45
CA VAL A 149 14.76 12.85 -8.13
C VAL A 149 13.31 13.33 -8.24
N LEU A 150 13.05 14.29 -9.13
CA LEU A 150 11.75 14.94 -9.23
C LEU A 150 10.64 13.95 -9.66
N ARG A 151 10.95 13.08 -10.63
CA ARG A 151 10.01 12.03 -11.06
C ARG A 151 9.70 11.07 -9.93
N LEU A 152 10.69 10.74 -9.12
CA LEU A 152 10.53 9.81 -8.00
C LEU A 152 9.73 10.46 -6.84
N LEU A 153 9.96 11.74 -6.55
CA LEU A 153 9.22 12.50 -5.55
C LEU A 153 7.76 12.77 -5.95
N LEU A 154 7.47 12.94 -7.24
CA LEU A 154 6.10 13.15 -7.75
C LEU A 154 5.33 11.83 -7.98
N THR A 155 5.84 10.71 -7.48
CA THR A 155 5.13 9.44 -7.53
C THR A 155 3.98 9.45 -6.51
N LYS A 156 2.79 9.01 -6.91
CA LYS A 156 1.58 9.01 -6.06
C LYS A 156 1.79 8.28 -4.73
N GLU A 157 2.56 7.19 -4.71
CA GLU A 157 2.91 6.46 -3.50
C GLU A 157 3.77 7.31 -2.53
N PHE A 158 4.74 8.06 -3.04
CA PHE A 158 5.58 8.92 -2.21
C PHE A 158 4.78 10.11 -1.65
N LEU A 159 3.91 10.71 -2.45
CA LEU A 159 3.06 11.81 -2.00
C LEU A 159 2.11 11.38 -0.87
N VAL A 160 1.47 10.21 -1.02
CA VAL A 160 0.59 9.67 0.04
C VAL A 160 1.39 9.40 1.31
N GLU A 161 2.58 8.82 1.21
CA GLU A 161 3.46 8.59 2.37
C GLU A 161 3.88 9.91 3.05
N CYS A 162 4.19 10.93 2.26
CA CYS A 162 4.56 12.24 2.79
C CYS A 162 3.37 12.91 3.51
N ILE A 163 2.16 12.78 2.98
CA ILE A 163 0.95 13.32 3.58
C ILE A 163 0.60 12.58 4.89
N THR A 164 0.74 11.26 4.95
CA THR A 164 0.37 10.49 6.15
C THR A 164 1.48 10.50 7.20
N SER A 165 2.69 10.06 6.85
CA SER A 165 3.80 9.90 7.78
C SER A 165 4.53 11.21 8.04
N GLY A 166 4.72 12.04 7.01
CA GLY A 166 5.42 13.32 7.14
C GLY A 166 4.68 14.30 8.04
N VAL A 167 3.37 14.47 7.86
CA VAL A 167 2.55 15.34 8.72
C VAL A 167 2.61 14.87 10.18
N LEU A 168 2.51 13.55 10.41
CA LEU A 168 2.55 13.00 11.77
C LEU A 168 3.91 13.24 12.44
N LEU A 169 5.02 13.13 11.71
CA LEU A 169 6.34 13.47 12.23
C LEU A 169 6.49 14.95 12.59
N VAL A 170 5.90 15.86 11.80
CA VAL A 170 5.90 17.29 12.11
C VAL A 170 5.18 17.57 13.44
N THR A 171 4.16 16.78 13.80
CA THR A 171 3.45 16.94 15.09
C THR A 171 4.32 16.67 16.32
N VAL A 172 5.49 16.04 16.18
CA VAL A 172 6.45 15.85 17.28
C VAL A 172 7.01 17.19 17.77
N PHE A 173 7.28 18.11 16.85
CA PHE A 173 7.89 19.40 17.15
C PHE A 173 6.90 20.40 17.76
N VAL A 174 5.60 20.25 17.48
CA VAL A 174 4.55 21.17 17.95
C VAL A 174 3.52 20.40 18.77
N PRO A 175 3.55 20.49 20.11
CA PRO A 175 2.64 19.74 20.99
C PRO A 175 1.16 19.98 20.70
N ARG A 176 0.78 21.18 20.27
CA ARG A 176 -0.61 21.52 19.91
C ARG A 176 -1.10 20.74 18.69
N TRP A 177 -0.21 20.30 17.80
CA TRP A 177 -0.60 19.63 16.55
C TRP A 177 -0.80 18.12 16.70
N ARG A 178 -0.55 17.55 17.88
CA ARG A 178 -0.72 16.10 18.13
C ARG A 178 -2.16 15.61 17.92
N GLU A 179 -3.12 16.52 18.05
CA GLU A 179 -4.55 16.25 17.93
C GLU A 179 -5.13 16.67 16.56
N VAL A 180 -4.26 17.13 15.64
CA VAL A 180 -4.66 17.35 14.26
C VAL A 180 -4.97 16.01 13.61
N PHE A 181 -6.08 15.96 12.87
CA PHE A 181 -6.46 14.80 12.08
C PHE A 181 -5.41 14.52 11.00
N VAL A 182 -4.96 13.26 10.95
CA VAL A 182 -4.09 12.75 9.89
C VAL A 182 -4.79 11.55 9.25
N PRO A 183 -4.97 11.53 7.91
CA PRO A 183 -5.69 10.47 7.20
C PRO A 183 -4.83 9.20 7.03
N ILE A 184 -4.43 8.58 8.15
CA ILE A 184 -3.52 7.41 8.19
C ILE A 184 -4.09 6.22 7.41
N PHE A 185 -5.42 6.09 7.30
CA PHE A 185 -6.07 5.04 6.51
C PHE A 185 -5.68 5.04 5.02
N LEU A 186 -5.15 6.16 4.49
CA LEU A 186 -4.61 6.20 3.12
C LEU A 186 -3.40 5.28 2.93
N ASN A 187 -2.76 4.82 4.01
CA ASN A 187 -1.72 3.79 3.94
C ASN A 187 -2.25 2.46 3.37
N SER A 188 -3.56 2.25 3.32
CA SER A 188 -4.17 1.10 2.61
C SER A 188 -3.89 1.14 1.10
N LEU A 189 -3.78 2.33 0.49
CA LEU A 189 -3.36 2.49 -0.92
C LEU A 189 -1.91 2.02 -1.12
N LEU A 190 -1.04 2.35 -0.15
CA LEU A 190 0.36 1.94 -0.16
C LEU A 190 0.50 0.44 0.05
N ALA A 191 -0.28 -0.14 0.95
CA ALA A 191 -0.37 -1.59 1.14
C ALA A 191 -0.78 -2.30 -0.15
N ARG A 192 -1.79 -1.77 -0.85
CA ARG A 192 -2.22 -2.30 -2.16
C ARG A 192 -1.11 -2.23 -3.21
N SER A 193 -0.41 -1.10 -3.32
CA SER A 193 0.72 -0.96 -4.24
C SER A 193 1.88 -1.91 -3.89
N ALA A 194 2.18 -2.10 -2.60
CA ALA A 194 3.20 -3.04 -2.12
C ALA A 194 2.84 -4.49 -2.44
N LEU A 195 1.58 -4.88 -2.19
CA LEU A 195 1.05 -6.22 -2.51
C LEU A 195 1.13 -6.49 -4.02
N GLN A 196 0.72 -5.52 -4.85
CA GLN A 196 0.83 -5.66 -6.30
C GLN A 196 2.30 -5.82 -6.74
N GLY A 197 3.21 -5.06 -6.15
CA GLY A 197 4.66 -5.19 -6.39
C GLY A 197 5.17 -6.59 -6.05
N MET A 198 4.78 -7.15 -4.91
CA MET A 198 5.14 -8.50 -4.49
C MET A 198 4.59 -9.58 -5.43
N LEU A 199 3.32 -9.48 -5.84
CA LEU A 199 2.71 -10.43 -6.78
C LEU A 199 3.43 -10.44 -8.13
N ASN A 200 3.96 -9.29 -8.57
CA ASN A 200 4.74 -9.21 -9.80
C ASN A 200 6.07 -9.96 -9.68
N ASP A 201 6.72 -9.88 -8.53
CA ASP A 201 8.01 -10.55 -8.28
C ASP A 201 7.85 -12.07 -8.14
N PHE A 202 6.74 -12.53 -7.55
CA PHE A 202 6.43 -13.96 -7.48
C PHE A 202 6.30 -14.59 -8.86
N ASN A 203 5.67 -13.89 -9.81
CA ASN A 203 5.55 -14.37 -11.19
C ASN A 203 6.92 -14.50 -11.88
N ARG A 204 7.83 -13.54 -11.63
CA ARG A 204 9.20 -13.61 -12.16
C ARG A 204 9.99 -14.79 -11.60
N SER A 205 9.65 -15.24 -10.39
CA SER A 205 10.43 -16.25 -9.67
C SER A 205 10.05 -17.70 -10.02
N ALA A 206 9.00 -17.96 -10.82
CA ALA A 206 8.55 -19.29 -11.25
C ALA A 206 8.26 -20.33 -10.14
N ILE A 207 8.40 -19.98 -8.85
CA ILE A 207 8.23 -20.88 -7.69
C ILE A 207 6.75 -21.23 -7.45
N PHE A 208 5.84 -20.33 -7.83
CA PHE A 208 4.41 -20.61 -7.85
C PHE A 208 3.93 -20.46 -9.29
N GLY A 209 3.51 -21.56 -9.91
CA GLY A 209 2.83 -21.56 -11.21
C GLY A 209 1.46 -20.88 -11.13
N GLN A 210 1.42 -19.61 -10.74
CA GLN A 210 0.22 -18.82 -10.60
C GLN A 210 -0.14 -18.23 -11.95
N SER A 211 -1.24 -18.71 -12.54
CA SER A 211 -1.79 -18.19 -13.77
C SER A 211 -2.00 -16.67 -13.67
N ALA A 212 -1.80 -15.93 -14.78
CA ALA A 212 -2.03 -14.49 -14.85
C ALA A 212 -3.41 -14.06 -14.30
N LEU A 213 -4.40 -14.95 -14.43
CA LEU A 213 -5.75 -14.81 -13.89
C LEU A 213 -5.79 -14.72 -12.36
N VAL A 214 -4.99 -15.50 -11.64
CA VAL A 214 -5.00 -15.47 -10.16
C VAL A 214 -4.48 -14.13 -9.65
N ARG A 215 -3.41 -13.60 -10.27
CA ARG A 215 -2.92 -12.25 -9.97
C ARG A 215 -3.96 -11.18 -10.29
N GLN A 216 -4.71 -11.34 -11.38
CA GLN A 216 -5.80 -10.43 -11.73
C GLN A 216 -6.86 -10.43 -10.63
N ILE A 217 -7.30 -11.61 -10.21
CA ILE A 217 -8.30 -11.79 -9.15
C ILE A 217 -7.82 -11.18 -7.83
N ILE A 218 -6.62 -11.52 -7.35
CA ILE A 218 -6.07 -10.99 -6.08
C ILE A 218 -5.99 -9.45 -6.13
N SER A 219 -5.53 -8.91 -7.26
CA SER A 219 -5.42 -7.47 -7.48
C SER A 219 -6.80 -6.78 -7.49
N LEU A 220 -7.83 -7.41 -8.04
CA LEU A 220 -9.22 -6.89 -8.00
C LEU A 220 -9.75 -6.87 -6.57
N PHE A 221 -9.67 -8.00 -5.88
CA PHE A 221 -10.14 -8.10 -4.49
C PHE A 221 -9.39 -7.13 -3.58
N SER A 222 -8.07 -7.00 -3.74
CA SER A 222 -7.27 -6.03 -3.00
C SER A 222 -7.68 -4.59 -3.28
N SER A 223 -7.97 -4.24 -4.55
CA SER A 223 -8.45 -2.90 -4.92
C SER A 223 -9.83 -2.61 -4.36
N LEU A 224 -10.76 -3.56 -4.43
CA LEU A 224 -12.11 -3.42 -3.89
C LEU A 224 -12.09 -3.29 -2.36
N ALA A 225 -11.34 -4.15 -1.66
CA ALA A 225 -11.19 -4.08 -0.21
C ALA A 225 -10.57 -2.76 0.24
N CYS A 226 -9.58 -2.25 -0.48
CA CYS A 226 -8.96 -0.95 -0.21
C CYS A 226 -9.96 0.21 -0.43
N LEU A 227 -10.76 0.18 -1.49
CA LEU A 227 -11.80 1.18 -1.72
C LEU A 227 -12.87 1.18 -0.63
N ILE A 228 -13.36 -0.01 -0.24
CA ILE A 228 -14.31 -0.15 0.87
C ILE A 228 -13.70 0.45 2.14
N PHE A 229 -12.47 0.07 2.49
CA PHE A 229 -11.80 0.53 3.71
C PHE A 229 -11.57 2.06 3.74
N ILE A 230 -11.14 2.65 2.62
CA ILE A 230 -10.98 4.11 2.52
C ILE A 230 -12.34 4.78 2.67
N GLY A 231 -13.37 4.22 2.04
CA GLY A 231 -14.73 4.73 2.14
C GLY A 231 -15.27 4.73 3.56
N THR A 232 -15.13 3.61 4.25
CA THR A 232 -15.61 3.49 5.63
C THR A 232 -14.95 4.52 6.53
N CYS A 233 -13.62 4.62 6.47
CA CYS A 233 -12.83 5.53 7.29
C CYS A 233 -13.12 6.99 6.95
N SER A 234 -13.30 7.31 5.67
CA SER A 234 -13.52 8.69 5.23
C SER A 234 -14.93 9.18 5.53
N ILE A 235 -15.95 8.32 5.33
CA ILE A 235 -17.34 8.65 5.68
C ILE A 235 -17.45 8.81 7.20
N GLU A 236 -16.94 7.86 7.98
CA GLU A 236 -16.94 7.97 9.45
C GLU A 236 -16.37 9.31 9.91
N HIS A 237 -15.21 9.69 9.36
CA HIS A 237 -14.53 10.92 9.75
C HIS A 237 -15.25 12.20 9.29
N LEU A 238 -15.67 12.29 8.04
CA LEU A 238 -16.37 13.48 7.51
C LEU A 238 -17.73 13.70 8.20
N GLN A 239 -18.38 12.59 8.54
CA GLN A 239 -19.69 12.57 9.15
C GLN A 239 -19.66 12.87 10.65
N ARG A 240 -18.46 12.98 11.24
CA ARG A 240 -18.25 13.52 12.61
C ARG A 240 -18.70 14.97 12.73
N ALA A 241 -18.53 15.76 11.67
CA ALA A 241 -18.96 17.16 11.62
C ALA A 241 -20.46 17.32 11.31
N GLY A 242 -21.09 16.27 10.77
CA GLY A 242 -22.53 16.22 10.49
C GLY A 242 -23.39 16.02 11.72
N ASP A 243 -24.70 16.11 11.56
CA ASP A 243 -25.65 15.93 12.65
C ASP A 243 -25.91 14.44 12.91
N ARG A 244 -25.88 13.63 11.86
CA ARG A 244 -25.96 12.17 11.98
C ARG A 244 -24.58 11.59 12.19
N LYS A 245 -24.27 11.11 13.39
CA LYS A 245 -22.98 10.49 13.68
C LYS A 245 -22.95 9.04 13.17
N PHE A 246 -21.98 8.72 12.32
CA PHE A 246 -21.82 7.37 11.78
C PHE A 246 -20.80 6.59 12.58
N ASP A 247 -21.09 5.35 12.95
CA ASP A 247 -20.10 4.42 13.48
C ASP A 247 -19.29 3.72 12.38
N LEU A 248 -18.19 3.07 12.75
CA LEU A 248 -17.33 2.37 11.79
C LEU A 248 -18.12 1.25 11.06
N PHE A 249 -18.99 0.53 11.79
CA PHE A 249 -19.89 -0.47 11.21
C PHE A 249 -20.97 0.13 10.32
N MET A 250 -21.58 1.25 10.73
CA MET A 250 -22.59 1.96 9.91
C MET A 250 -21.96 2.47 8.60
N SER A 251 -20.75 3.01 8.67
CA SER A 251 -19.99 3.48 7.51
C SER A 251 -19.59 2.32 6.59
N PHE A 252 -19.26 1.16 7.16
CA PHE A 252 -19.00 -0.07 6.40
C PHE A 252 -20.23 -0.58 5.68
N TYR A 253 -21.36 -0.67 6.37
CA TYR A 253 -22.63 -1.03 5.77
C TYR A 253 -23.00 -0.07 4.64
N PHE A 254 -22.94 1.23 4.89
CA PHE A 254 -23.20 2.26 3.89
C PHE A 254 -22.30 2.12 2.66
N CYS A 255 -20.99 1.93 2.84
CA CYS A 255 -20.05 1.75 1.74
C CYS A 255 -20.35 0.48 0.93
N LEU A 256 -20.66 -0.64 1.59
CA LEU A 256 -21.03 -1.88 0.90
C LEU A 256 -22.31 -1.73 0.09
N VAL A 257 -23.37 -1.15 0.67
CA VAL A 257 -24.67 -0.92 0.01
C VAL A 257 -24.55 0.05 -1.17
N THR A 258 -23.67 1.06 -1.03
CA THR A 258 -23.42 2.04 -2.09
C THR A 258 -22.62 1.43 -3.23
N LEU A 259 -21.55 0.70 -2.93
CA LEU A 259 -20.69 0.06 -3.94
C LEU A 259 -21.37 -1.11 -4.64
N SER A 260 -22.30 -1.80 -3.97
CA SER A 260 -23.15 -2.82 -4.59
C SER A 260 -24.29 -2.24 -5.42
N THR A 261 -24.44 -0.90 -5.47
CA THR A 261 -25.50 -0.18 -6.17
C THR A 261 -26.93 -0.50 -5.70
N VAL A 262 -27.08 -1.08 -4.51
CA VAL A 262 -28.39 -1.38 -3.92
C VAL A 262 -29.07 -0.10 -3.44
N GLY A 263 -28.32 0.74 -2.69
CA GLY A 263 -28.77 2.09 -2.31
C GLY A 263 -30.11 2.15 -1.57
N TYR A 264 -30.26 1.43 -0.45
CA TYR A 264 -31.51 1.42 0.34
C TYR A 264 -32.01 2.81 0.77
N GLY A 265 -31.10 3.78 0.95
CA GLY A 265 -31.44 5.14 1.34
C GLY A 265 -31.74 5.32 2.83
N ASP A 266 -31.48 4.30 3.64
CA ASP A 266 -31.61 4.31 5.10
C ASP A 266 -30.50 5.15 5.76
N LEU A 267 -29.28 5.02 5.26
CA LEU A 267 -28.13 5.86 5.62
C LEU A 267 -27.71 6.74 4.44
N TYR A 268 -27.48 8.02 4.72
CA TYR A 268 -26.96 8.97 3.74
C TYR A 268 -26.13 10.07 4.42
N PRO A 269 -25.06 10.55 3.77
CA PRO A 269 -24.26 11.65 4.29
C PRO A 269 -25.03 12.98 4.23
N ASP A 270 -25.13 13.66 5.36
CA ASP A 270 -25.73 14.99 5.43
C ASP A 270 -24.73 16.07 4.96
N THR A 271 -23.44 15.91 5.26
CA THR A 271 -22.40 16.90 4.97
C THR A 271 -22.02 16.99 3.49
N HIS A 272 -21.82 18.21 2.99
CA HIS A 272 -21.32 18.48 1.64
C HIS A 272 -20.04 17.70 1.27
N PRO A 273 -18.96 17.71 2.09
CA PRO A 273 -17.75 16.98 1.74
C PRO A 273 -17.96 15.45 1.70
N ALA A 274 -18.82 14.89 2.57
CA ALA A 274 -19.11 13.46 2.52
C ALA A 274 -19.88 13.08 1.25
N ARG A 275 -20.82 13.91 0.78
CA ARG A 275 -21.50 13.68 -0.51
C ARG A 275 -20.53 13.68 -1.69
N LEU A 276 -19.62 14.66 -1.74
CA LEU A 276 -18.56 14.70 -2.78
C LEU A 276 -17.68 13.45 -2.73
N LEU A 277 -17.33 12.99 -1.53
CA LEU A 277 -16.55 11.78 -1.35
C LEU A 277 -17.28 10.54 -1.88
N VAL A 278 -18.57 10.39 -1.62
CA VAL A 278 -19.37 9.27 -2.15
C VAL A 278 -19.35 9.25 -3.68
N ILE A 279 -19.54 10.41 -4.32
CA ILE A 279 -19.47 10.53 -5.78
C ILE A 279 -18.07 10.08 -6.27
N ALA A 280 -17.01 10.60 -5.65
CA ALA A 280 -15.64 10.22 -6.00
C ALA A 280 -15.36 8.72 -5.83
N MET A 281 -15.92 8.10 -4.78
CA MET A 281 -15.78 6.66 -4.55
C MET A 281 -16.45 5.81 -5.62
N ILE A 282 -17.67 6.16 -6.03
CA ILE A 282 -18.40 5.45 -7.09
C ILE A 282 -17.64 5.55 -8.42
N LEU A 283 -17.08 6.74 -8.73
CA LEU A 283 -16.22 6.94 -9.89
C LEU A 283 -14.91 6.13 -9.81
N ALA A 284 -14.30 6.05 -8.63
CA ALA A 284 -13.09 5.24 -8.41
C ALA A 284 -13.36 3.73 -8.55
N ALA A 285 -14.50 3.24 -8.08
CA ALA A 285 -14.91 1.86 -8.20
C ALA A 285 -15.17 1.47 -9.67
N SER A 286 -15.94 2.30 -10.38
CA SER A 286 -16.25 2.07 -11.81
C SER A 286 -15.01 2.17 -12.70
N SER A 287 -14.11 3.14 -12.47
CA SER A 287 -12.85 3.25 -13.21
C SER A 287 -11.89 2.08 -12.96
N SER A 288 -11.86 1.54 -11.74
CA SER A 288 -11.07 0.34 -11.40
C SER A 288 -11.54 -0.89 -12.19
N CYS A 289 -12.85 -1.02 -12.40
CA CYS A 289 -13.43 -2.06 -13.25
C CYS A 289 -13.17 -1.78 -14.74
N LEU A 290 -13.35 -0.54 -15.22
CA LEU A 290 -13.26 -0.17 -16.63
C LEU A 290 -11.82 -0.17 -17.17
N HIS A 291 -10.84 0.26 -16.39
CA HIS A 291 -9.43 0.22 -16.81
C HIS A 291 -8.96 -1.21 -17.11
N ARG A 292 -9.64 -2.20 -16.52
CA ARG A 292 -9.26 -3.61 -16.63
C ARG A 292 -10.07 -4.43 -17.62
N SER A 293 -11.19 -3.91 -18.14
CA SER A 293 -11.89 -4.52 -19.28
C SER A 293 -11.21 -4.22 -20.63
N LYS A 294 -10.23 -3.31 -20.65
CA LYS A 294 -9.42 -2.95 -21.82
C LYS A 294 -8.07 -3.68 -21.90
N LEU A 295 -7.82 -4.65 -21.02
CA LEU A 295 -6.62 -5.51 -20.96
C LEU A 295 -7.04 -6.95 -21.23
#